data_AF-A0A135T715-F1
#
_entry.id   AF-A0A135T715-F1
#
_cell.length_a   1.000
_cell.length_b   1.000
_cell.length_c   1.000
_cell.angle_alpha   90.00
_cell.angle_beta   90.00
_cell.angle_gamma   90.00
#
_symmetry.space_group_name_H-M   'P 1'
#
loop_
_entity.id
_entity.type
_entity.pdbx_description
1 polymer ?
#
loop_
_entity_poly.entity_id
_entity_poly.type
_entity_poly.pdbx_seq_one_letter_code
_entity_poly.pdbx_strand_id
1 'polypeptide(L)'
;MTTVPHLRSLYRSLLRELPPRPVLARERSAIHNRLRTSFAAAPVAAKQDSSRAAADAAEAEQFAAYLRAQRTYVTLLERYNPGMNMDEEERVRLTARRVGMDLPKEFRDRLENK
;
A
#
# COMPACT_ATOMS: atom_id res chain seq x y z
N MET A 1 -0.61 -25.90 -12.22
CA MET A 1 -1.99 -26.28 -12.59
C MET A 1 -2.96 -25.36 -11.86
N THR A 2 -3.69 -24.52 -12.61
CA THR A 2 -4.63 -23.52 -12.06
C THR A 2 -5.91 -24.21 -11.62
N THR A 3 -5.98 -24.61 -10.35
CA THR A 3 -7.19 -25.23 -9.80
C THR A 3 -8.14 -24.14 -9.26
N VAL A 4 -9.45 -24.42 -9.24
CA VAL A 4 -10.45 -23.52 -8.65
C VAL A 4 -10.12 -23.10 -7.19
N PRO A 5 -9.69 -24.01 -6.27
CA PRO A 5 -9.28 -23.59 -4.93
C PRO A 5 -8.05 -22.67 -4.94
N HIS A 6 -7.09 -22.89 -5.84
CA HIS A 6 -5.91 -22.05 -5.99
C HIS A 6 -6.26 -20.62 -6.41
N LEU A 7 -7.14 -20.46 -7.41
CA LEU A 7 -7.62 -19.14 -7.82
C LEU A 7 -8.36 -18.41 -6.69
N ARG A 8 -9.09 -19.14 -5.84
CA ARG A 8 -9.78 -18.57 -4.67
C ARG A 8 -8.81 -18.13 -3.58
N SER A 9 -7.76 -18.90 -3.29
CA SER A 9 -6.74 -18.48 -2.31
C SER A 9 -5.99 -17.26 -2.80
N LEU A 10 -5.65 -17.22 -4.10
CA LEU A 10 -4.97 -16.10 -4.73
C LEU A 10 -5.83 -14.83 -4.67
N TYR A 11 -7.10 -14.92 -5.08
CA TYR A 11 -8.06 -13.82 -4.97
C TYR A 11 -8.17 -13.26 -3.55
N ARG A 12 -8.30 -14.13 -2.54
CA ARG A 12 -8.36 -13.72 -1.13
C ARG A 12 -7.06 -13.07 -0.67
N SER A 13 -5.92 -13.54 -1.16
CA SER A 13 -4.64 -12.95 -0.81
C SER A 13 -4.52 -11.52 -1.34
N LEU A 14 -4.93 -11.26 -2.58
CA LEU A 14 -4.98 -9.91 -3.15
C LEU A 14 -5.94 -8.99 -2.39
N LEU A 15 -7.11 -9.51 -2.01
CA LEU A 15 -8.07 -8.74 -1.21
C LEU A 15 -7.55 -8.35 0.18
N ARG A 16 -6.61 -9.11 0.75
CA ARG A 16 -6.02 -8.81 2.07
C ARG A 16 -4.95 -7.73 2.02
N GLU A 17 -4.32 -7.53 0.86
CA GLU A 17 -3.37 -6.44 0.66
C GLU A 17 -4.07 -5.10 0.37
N LEU A 18 -5.35 -5.14 0.00
CA LEU A 18 -6.16 -3.92 -0.18
C LEU A 18 -6.59 -3.36 1.19
N PRO A 19 -6.75 -2.02 1.31
CA PRO A 19 -7.21 -1.39 2.54
C PRO A 19 -8.51 -2.02 3.07
N PRO A 20 -8.61 -2.28 4.38
CA PRO A 20 -9.80 -2.88 4.96
C PRO A 20 -11.00 -1.96 4.73
N ARG A 21 -12.13 -2.55 4.36
CA ARG A 21 -13.33 -1.79 4.04
C ARG A 21 -14.14 -1.50 5.30
N PRO A 22 -14.64 -0.27 5.49
CA PRO A 22 -15.58 -0.01 6.57
C PRO A 22 -16.84 -0.85 6.36
N VAL A 23 -17.33 -1.50 7.42
CA VAL A 23 -18.50 -2.40 7.37
C VAL A 23 -19.75 -1.68 6.85
N LEU A 24 -19.83 -0.37 7.10
CA LEU A 24 -20.93 0.51 6.69
C LEU A 24 -20.82 0.97 5.23
N ALA A 25 -19.72 0.70 4.52
CA ALA A 25 -19.57 1.08 3.12
C ALA A 25 -20.45 0.20 2.24
N ARG A 26 -21.57 0.78 1.79
CA ARG A 26 -22.59 0.09 0.99
C ARG A 26 -22.06 -0.39 -0.36
N GLU A 27 -21.15 0.36 -0.98
CA GLU A 27 -20.66 0.09 -2.32
C GLU A 27 -19.21 -0.41 -2.35
N ARG A 28 -18.93 -1.30 -3.31
CA ARG A 28 -17.58 -1.81 -3.58
C ARG A 28 -16.81 -0.81 -4.43
N SER A 29 -15.57 -0.53 -4.05
CA SER A 29 -14.70 0.32 -4.88
C SER A 29 -14.53 -0.32 -6.26
N ALA A 30 -14.30 0.53 -7.28
CA ALA A 30 -14.15 0.09 -8.66
C ALA A 30 -13.08 -1.01 -8.81
N ILE A 31 -11.99 -0.91 -8.05
CA ILE A 31 -10.92 -1.91 -8.00
C ILE A 31 -11.43 -3.27 -7.51
N HIS A 32 -12.22 -3.31 -6.44
CA HIS A 32 -12.80 -4.56 -5.93
C HIS A 32 -13.74 -5.21 -6.95
N ASN A 33 -14.52 -4.40 -7.67
CA ASN A 33 -15.40 -4.89 -8.72
C ASN A 33 -14.60 -5.45 -9.90
N ARG A 34 -13.57 -4.73 -10.35
CA ARG A 34 -12.68 -5.18 -11.44
C ARG A 34 -11.96 -6.48 -11.09
N LEU A 35 -11.45 -6.60 -9.87
CA LEU A 35 -10.82 -7.84 -9.41
C LEU A 35 -11.83 -8.98 -9.33
N ARG A 36 -13.06 -8.70 -8.88
CA ARG A 36 -14.10 -9.73 -8.84
C ARG A 36 -14.50 -10.19 -10.25
N THR A 37 -14.64 -9.29 -11.21
CA THR A 37 -15.03 -9.64 -12.58
C THR A 37 -13.96 -10.45 -13.29
N SER A 38 -12.67 -10.10 -13.14
CA SER A 38 -11.57 -10.87 -13.74
C SER A 38 -11.51 -12.30 -13.21
N PHE A 39 -11.57 -12.50 -11.89
CA PHE A 39 -11.53 -13.83 -11.28
C PHE A 39 -12.83 -14.64 -11.48
N ALA A 40 -13.98 -13.97 -11.69
CA ALA A 40 -15.22 -14.65 -12.04
C ALA A 40 -15.22 -15.19 -13.48
N ALA A 41 -14.53 -14.50 -14.41
CA ALA A 41 -14.37 -14.94 -15.79
C ALA A 41 -13.26 -16.00 -15.98
N ALA A 42 -12.27 -16.04 -15.08
CA ALA A 42 -11.13 -16.97 -15.12
C ALA A 42 -11.46 -18.46 -15.37
N PRO A 43 -12.45 -19.11 -14.70
CA PRO A 43 -12.74 -20.52 -14.95
C PRO A 43 -13.37 -20.79 -16.33
N VAL A 44 -14.01 -19.80 -16.96
CA VAL A 44 -14.54 -19.92 -18.32
C VAL A 44 -13.40 -19.72 -19.32
N ALA A 45 -12.55 -18.72 -19.12
CA ALA A 45 -11.36 -18.47 -19.93
C ALA A 45 -10.39 -19.66 -19.90
N ALA A 46 -10.22 -20.32 -18.75
CA ALA A 46 -9.37 -21.51 -18.61
C ALA A 46 -9.85 -22.71 -19.44
N LYS A 47 -11.15 -22.80 -19.77
CA LYS A 47 -11.69 -23.84 -20.66
C LYS A 47 -11.45 -23.53 -22.14
N GLN A 48 -11.36 -22.25 -22.49
CA GLN A 48 -11.18 -21.78 -23.87
C GLN A 48 -9.70 -21.74 -24.25
N ASP A 49 -8.86 -21.20 -23.37
CA ASP A 49 -7.42 -21.09 -23.55
C ASP A 49 -6.70 -21.32 -22.21
N SER A 50 -6.24 -22.55 -22.02
CA SER A 50 -5.53 -22.96 -20.80
C SER A 50 -4.18 -22.27 -20.63
N SER A 51 -3.53 -21.89 -21.75
CA SER A 51 -2.22 -21.25 -21.73
C SER A 51 -2.31 -19.81 -21.26
N ARG A 52 -3.28 -19.06 -21.79
CA ARG A 52 -3.61 -17.70 -21.37
C ARG A 52 -4.02 -17.65 -19.91
N ALA A 53 -4.90 -18.57 -19.48
CA ALA A 53 -5.36 -18.62 -18.10
C ALA A 53 -4.24 -18.96 -17.11
N ALA A 54 -3.25 -19.76 -17.51
CA ALA A 54 -2.06 -20.02 -16.70
C ALA A 54 -1.17 -18.78 -16.58
N ALA A 55 -0.99 -18.03 -17.67
CA ALA A 55 -0.23 -16.78 -17.67
C ALA A 55 -0.90 -15.72 -16.77
N ASP A 56 -2.21 -15.52 -16.89
CA ASP A 56 -2.98 -14.57 -16.08
C ASP A 56 -2.92 -14.93 -14.58
N ALA A 57 -2.94 -16.22 -14.25
CA ALA A 57 -2.78 -16.68 -12.87
C ALA A 57 -1.37 -16.39 -12.34
N ALA A 58 -0.32 -16.62 -13.14
CA ALA A 58 1.06 -16.32 -12.77
C ALA A 58 1.30 -14.81 -12.59
N GLU A 59 0.71 -13.97 -13.44
CA GLU A 59 0.74 -12.51 -13.28
C GLU A 59 0.10 -12.10 -11.95
N ALA A 60 -1.05 -12.69 -11.61
CA ALA A 60 -1.73 -12.41 -10.36
C ALA A 60 -0.93 -12.87 -9.12
N GLU A 61 -0.17 -13.98 -9.22
CA GLU A 61 0.77 -14.42 -8.18
C GLU A 61 1.91 -13.41 -7.99
N GLN A 62 2.52 -12.96 -9.08
CA GLN A 62 3.57 -11.95 -9.07
C GLN A 62 3.08 -10.65 -8.42
N PHE A 63 1.86 -10.22 -8.77
CA PHE A 63 1.27 -9.03 -8.19
C PHE A 63 1.02 -9.18 -6.68
N ALA A 64 0.53 -10.34 -6.23
CA ALA A 64 0.36 -10.61 -4.81
C ALA A 64 1.69 -10.60 -4.04
N ALA A 65 2.76 -11.12 -4.64
CA ALA A 65 4.10 -11.07 -4.06
C ALA A 65 4.62 -9.64 -3.97
N TYR A 66 4.43 -8.84 -5.03
CA TYR A 66 4.82 -7.44 -5.08
C TYR A 66 4.13 -6.61 -3.98
N LEU A 67 2.82 -6.76 -3.80
CA LEU A 67 2.08 -6.01 -2.78
C LEU A 67 2.56 -6.33 -1.35
N ARG A 68 2.86 -7.60 -1.05
CA ARG A 68 3.45 -8.01 0.23
C ARG A 68 4.83 -7.40 0.46
N ALA A 69 5.65 -7.40 -0.58
CA ALA A 69 6.96 -6.77 -0.55
C ALA A 69 6.83 -5.27 -0.30
N GLN A 70 5.90 -4.60 -0.98
CA GLN A 70 5.62 -3.17 -0.79
C GLN A 70 5.20 -2.84 0.65
N ARG A 71 4.31 -3.64 1.24
CA ARG A 71 3.91 -3.48 2.65
C ARG A 71 5.12 -3.60 3.58
N THR A 72 5.94 -4.63 3.37
CA THR A 72 7.16 -4.87 4.18
C THR A 72 8.15 -3.72 4.02
N TYR A 73 8.34 -3.24 2.80
CA TYR A 73 9.19 -2.10 2.48
C TYR A 73 8.74 -0.84 3.24
N VAL A 74 7.45 -0.50 3.20
CA VAL A 74 6.91 0.66 3.94
C VAL A 74 7.15 0.51 5.45
N THR A 75 6.90 -0.68 6.00
CA THR A 75 7.15 -0.95 7.43
C THR A 75 8.63 -0.81 7.80
N LEU A 76 9.54 -1.26 6.95
CA LEU A 76 10.99 -1.10 7.18
C LEU A 76 11.41 0.36 7.07
N LEU A 77 10.87 1.09 6.10
CA LEU A 77 11.15 2.50 5.89
C LEU A 77 10.74 3.32 7.11
N GLU A 78 9.53 3.11 7.63
CA GLU A 78 9.05 3.79 8.85
C GLU A 78 9.90 3.45 10.08
N ARG A 79 10.36 2.20 10.21
CA ARG A 79 11.17 1.76 11.35
C ARG A 79 12.57 2.36 11.34
N TYR A 80 13.23 2.37 10.19
CA TYR A 80 14.63 2.76 10.09
C TYR A 80 14.82 4.22 9.67
N ASN A 81 13.77 4.89 9.19
CA ASN A 81 13.78 6.29 8.83
C ASN A 81 12.61 7.08 9.47
N PRO A 82 12.56 7.16 10.82
CA PRO A 82 11.49 7.86 11.53
C PRO A 82 11.47 9.37 11.27
N GLY A 83 12.59 9.94 10.81
CA GLY A 83 12.72 11.36 10.46
C GLY A 83 12.37 11.69 9.01
N MET A 84 11.93 10.71 8.21
CA MET A 84 11.65 10.93 6.78
C MET A 84 10.57 11.98 6.51
N ASN A 85 9.59 12.06 7.41
CA ASN A 85 8.47 13.00 7.32
C ASN A 85 8.69 14.26 8.17
N MET A 86 9.85 14.41 8.81
CA MET A 86 10.16 15.61 9.58
C MET A 86 10.64 16.71 8.64
N ASP A 87 10.08 17.91 8.82
CA ASP A 87 10.58 19.07 8.12
C ASP A 87 11.98 19.45 8.60
N GLU A 88 12.76 20.10 7.74
CA GLU A 88 14.16 20.43 8.03
C GLU A 88 14.26 21.40 9.22
N GLU A 89 13.35 22.36 9.33
CA GLU A 89 13.27 23.31 10.44
C GLU A 89 13.04 22.59 11.79
N GLU A 90 12.09 21.65 11.82
CA GLU A 90 11.78 20.86 13.01
C GLU A 90 12.95 19.96 13.42
N ARG A 91 13.65 19.37 12.43
CA ARG A 91 14.86 18.56 12.66
C ARG A 91 15.97 19.39 13.30
N VAL A 92 16.21 20.61 12.80
CA VAL A 92 17.20 21.52 13.38
C VAL A 92 16.81 21.92 14.80
N ARG A 93 15.53 22.22 15.05
CA ARG A 93 14.99 22.54 16.39
C ARG A 93 15.18 21.40 17.40
N LEU A 94 14.83 20.17 17.04
CA LEU A 94 15.03 19.02 17.93
C LEU A 94 16.52 18.75 18.19
N THR A 95 17.39 19.00 17.21
CA THR A 95 18.83 18.84 17.37
C THR A 95 19.42 19.90 18.31
N ALA A 96 18.99 21.17 18.21
CA ALA A 96 19.37 22.23 19.14
C ALA A 96 18.93 21.90 20.58
N ARG A 97 17.72 21.36 20.76
CA ARG A 97 17.23 20.93 22.07
C ARG A 97 18.04 19.81 22.71
N ARG A 98 18.68 18.93 21.92
CA ARG A 98 19.57 17.89 22.45
C ARG A 98 20.78 18.47 23.19
N VAL A 99 21.22 19.68 22.84
CA VAL A 99 22.31 20.40 23.51
C VAL A 99 21.83 21.47 24.48
N GLY A 100 20.52 21.54 24.76
CA GLY A 100 19.94 22.55 25.65
C GLY A 100 19.87 23.95 25.04
N MET A 101 19.91 24.07 23.70
CA MET A 101 19.74 25.34 22.98
C MET A 101 18.37 25.40 22.29
N ASP A 102 17.82 26.61 22.16
CA ASP A 102 16.62 26.89 21.35
C ASP A 102 16.98 27.70 20.11
N LEU A 103 16.26 27.47 19.01
CA LEU A 103 16.46 28.23 17.77
C LEU A 103 15.97 29.68 17.94
N PRO A 104 16.69 30.67 17.39
CA PRO A 104 16.22 32.05 17.33
C PRO A 104 14.90 32.16 16.55
N LYS A 105 14.02 33.10 16.95
CA LYS A 105 12.80 33.40 16.18
C LYS A 105 13.16 33.93 14.80
N GLU A 106 12.57 33.33 13.77
CA GLU A 106 12.68 33.76 12.39
C GLU A 106 12.22 35.22 12.23
N PHE A 107 12.71 35.91 11.19
CA PHE A 107 12.39 37.32 10.97
C PHE A 107 10.89 37.53 10.66
N ARG A 108 10.24 36.57 9.99
CA ARG A 108 8.79 36.60 9.70
C ARG A 108 7.95 36.57 10.98
N ASP A 109 8.24 35.67 11.92
CA ASP A 109 7.51 35.57 13.19
C ASP A 109 7.61 36.83 14.06
N ARG A 110 8.67 37.62 13.90
CA ARG A 110 8.85 38.91 14.59
C ARG A 110 8.01 40.04 14.00
N LEU A 111 7.61 39.95 12.73
CA LEU A 111 6.78 40.95 12.07
C LEU A 111 5.28 40.72 12.35
N GLU A 112 4.86 39.48 12.54
CA GLU A 112 3.45 39.13 12.83
C GLU A 112 3.05 39.32 14.31
N ASN A 113 4.03 39.35 15.24
CA ASN A 113 3.78 39.57 16.68
C ASN A 113 3.89 41.04 17.12
N LYS A 114 3.60 41.99 16.23
CA LYS A 114 3.64 43.43 16.48
C LYS A 114 2.28 44.06 16.22
#